data_AF-A0A1V4XIE7-F1
#
_entry.id   AF-A0A1V4XIE7-F1
#
_cell.length_a   1.000
_cell.length_b   1.000
_cell.length_c   1.000
_cell.angle_alpha   90.00
_cell.angle_beta   90.00
_cell.angle_gamma   90.00
#
_symmetry.space_group_name_H-M   'P 1'
#
loop_
_entity.id
_entity.type
_entity.pdbx_description
1 polymer ?
#
loop_
_entity_poly.entity_id
_entity_poly.type
_entity_poly.pdbx_seq_one_letter_code
_entity_poly.pdbx_strand_id
1 'polypeptide(L)'
;MDGVLSVATDVEKHRVAVAYDDARTDVAALRDALTKGDYPPQGEPRPLAAMPLPDPERMIVGKTTQGSLMRDVPAFWTGYRDYTPRKDVVEKIAAVRGEYDILVFFGTWSPGSLREVPRLLRVLDAAYNKDLRLALYGVDRSQKEGLGMSERFDIRRVPTTVVLRDGIELGRIVETPATSTEEELLKILQKK
;
A
#
# COMPACT_ATOMS: atom_id res chain seq x y z
N MET A 1 -21.51 18.84 -5.97
CA MET A 1 -21.39 18.80 -7.45
C MET A 1 -22.77 18.48 -7.98
N ASP A 2 -23.25 19.22 -8.96
CA ASP A 2 -24.53 18.93 -9.62
C ASP A 2 -24.43 17.56 -10.33
N GLY A 3 -25.49 16.75 -10.27
CA GLY A 3 -25.55 15.42 -10.92
C GLY A 3 -24.96 14.24 -10.14
N VAL A 4 -24.35 14.46 -8.97
CA VAL A 4 -23.96 13.36 -8.06
C VAL A 4 -25.19 12.94 -7.26
N LEU A 5 -25.60 11.69 -7.41
CA LEU A 5 -26.82 11.15 -6.82
C LEU A 5 -26.56 10.60 -5.42
N SER A 6 -25.44 9.90 -5.23
CA SER A 6 -25.00 9.46 -3.91
C SER A 6 -23.50 9.19 -3.87
N VAL A 7 -22.92 9.41 -2.69
CA VAL A 7 -21.52 9.08 -2.39
C VAL A 7 -21.54 8.13 -1.21
N ALA A 8 -21.10 6.89 -1.43
CA ALA A 8 -20.94 5.90 -0.38
C ALA A 8 -19.45 5.74 -0.11
N THR A 9 -19.05 6.12 1.10
CA THR A 9 -17.67 6.05 1.56
C THR A 9 -17.54 4.81 2.42
N ASP A 10 -16.92 3.76 1.89
CA ASP A 10 -16.54 2.60 2.69
C ASP A 10 -15.19 2.92 3.33
N VAL A 11 -15.26 3.44 4.56
CA VAL A 11 -14.10 3.91 5.34
C VAL A 11 -13.20 2.74 5.73
N GLU A 12 -13.73 1.51 5.78
CA GLU A 12 -12.94 0.30 6.06
C GLU A 12 -12.18 -0.18 4.81
N LYS A 13 -12.75 -0.01 3.61
CA LYS A 13 -12.13 -0.40 2.32
C LYS A 13 -11.47 0.74 1.55
N HIS A 14 -11.53 1.97 2.07
CA HIS A 14 -11.01 3.18 1.41
C HIS A 14 -11.55 3.34 -0.03
N ARG A 15 -12.79 2.90 -0.25
CA ARG A 15 -13.47 3.02 -1.54
C ARG A 15 -14.51 4.11 -1.43
N VAL A 16 -14.45 5.03 -2.38
CA VAL A 16 -15.52 5.99 -2.62
C VAL A 16 -16.30 5.46 -3.81
N ALA A 17 -17.47 4.91 -3.56
CA ALA A 17 -18.41 4.57 -4.62
C ALA A 17 -19.26 5.80 -4.89
N VAL A 18 -19.13 6.36 -6.09
CA VAL A 18 -19.91 7.52 -6.54
C VAL A 18 -20.92 7.04 -7.55
N ALA A 19 -22.19 7.14 -7.21
CA ALA A 19 -23.28 6.98 -8.16
C ALA A 19 -23.64 8.36 -8.73
N TYR A 20 -23.67 8.46 -10.05
CA TYR A 20 -23.90 9.72 -10.75
C TYR A 20 -24.85 9.53 -11.92
N ASP A 21 -25.53 10.63 -12.27
CA ASP A 21 -26.38 10.72 -13.46
C ASP A 21 -25.49 11.02 -14.67
N ASP A 22 -25.35 10.05 -15.58
CA ASP A 22 -24.50 10.13 -16.77
C ASP A 22 -25.03 11.09 -17.85
N ALA A 23 -26.25 11.60 -17.69
CA ALA A 23 -26.78 12.70 -18.47
C ALA A 23 -26.38 14.09 -17.91
N ARG A 24 -25.79 14.16 -16.70
CA ARG A 24 -25.47 15.43 -16.01
C ARG A 24 -24.01 15.57 -15.54
N THR A 25 -23.23 14.49 -15.49
CA THR A 25 -21.80 14.52 -15.16
C THR A 25 -21.07 13.30 -15.76
N ASP A 26 -19.74 13.31 -15.81
CA ASP A 26 -18.94 12.29 -16.49
C ASP A 26 -17.70 11.81 -15.71
N VAL A 27 -17.06 10.75 -16.23
CA VAL A 27 -15.88 10.11 -15.64
C VAL A 27 -14.69 11.07 -15.54
N ALA A 28 -14.57 12.06 -16.43
CA ALA A 28 -13.49 13.03 -16.40
C ALA A 28 -13.69 14.04 -15.26
N ALA A 29 -14.91 14.55 -15.08
CA ALA A 29 -15.27 15.44 -13.97
C ALA A 29 -15.12 14.76 -12.59
N LEU A 30 -15.42 13.45 -12.50
CA LEU A 30 -15.20 12.65 -11.29
C LEU A 30 -13.70 12.41 -11.01
N ARG A 31 -12.90 12.20 -12.05
CA ARG A 31 -11.43 12.12 -11.91
C ARG A 31 -10.86 13.44 -11.40
N ASP A 32 -11.33 14.57 -11.93
CA ASP A 32 -10.92 15.93 -11.51
C ASP A 32 -11.27 16.26 -10.05
N ALA A 33 -12.31 15.63 -9.52
CA ALA A 33 -12.67 15.69 -8.11
C ALA A 33 -11.73 14.85 -7.21
N LEU A 34 -11.30 13.69 -7.71
CA LEU A 34 -10.46 12.72 -6.99
C LEU A 34 -8.95 13.07 -7.07
N THR A 35 -8.52 13.85 -8.06
CA THR A 35 -7.16 14.43 -8.21
C THR A 35 -6.84 15.51 -7.18
N LYS A 36 -7.79 15.95 -6.36
CA LYS A 36 -7.51 16.90 -5.27
C LYS A 36 -6.66 16.31 -4.12
N GLY A 37 -6.22 15.05 -4.22
CA GLY A 37 -5.17 14.45 -3.39
C GLY A 37 -3.95 14.02 -4.22
N ASP A 38 -2.77 14.01 -3.60
CA ASP A 38 -1.43 14.07 -4.23
C ASP A 38 -1.02 12.92 -5.19
N TYR A 39 -1.87 11.93 -5.47
CA TYR A 39 -1.53 10.82 -6.39
C TYR A 39 -2.75 10.30 -7.16
N PRO A 40 -3.02 10.80 -8.38
CA PRO A 40 -4.16 10.33 -9.16
C PRO A 40 -3.93 8.96 -9.80
N PRO A 41 -4.95 8.08 -9.83
CA PRO A 41 -4.87 6.79 -10.51
C PRO A 41 -4.79 6.98 -12.04
N GLN A 42 -3.86 6.29 -12.68
CA GLN A 42 -3.59 6.40 -14.13
C GLN A 42 -4.01 5.15 -14.94
N GLY A 43 -4.58 4.13 -14.28
CA GLY A 43 -5.08 2.93 -14.93
C GLY A 43 -6.54 3.03 -15.41
N GLU A 44 -6.95 2.12 -16.29
CA GLU A 44 -8.37 1.93 -16.60
C GLU A 44 -9.10 1.31 -15.40
N PRO A 45 -10.19 1.94 -14.91
CA PRO A 45 -10.98 1.38 -13.83
C PRO A 45 -11.63 0.07 -14.29
N ARG A 46 -11.42 -1.01 -13.54
CA ARG A 46 -12.08 -2.30 -13.81
C ARG A 46 -13.40 -2.40 -13.03
N PRO A 47 -14.52 -2.81 -13.68
CA PRO A 47 -15.79 -3.02 -13.00
C PRO A 47 -15.67 -4.07 -11.89
N LEU A 48 -16.32 -3.84 -10.74
CA LEU A 48 -16.29 -4.75 -9.60
C LEU A 48 -16.78 -6.17 -9.97
N ALA A 49 -17.73 -6.26 -10.91
CA ALA A 49 -18.27 -7.52 -11.42
C ALA A 49 -17.27 -8.33 -12.26
N ALA A 50 -16.16 -7.72 -12.71
CA ALA A 50 -15.11 -8.38 -13.48
C ALA A 50 -13.93 -8.84 -12.62
N MET A 51 -13.97 -8.58 -11.30
CA MET A 51 -13.00 -9.14 -10.36
C MET A 51 -13.40 -10.59 -10.03
N PRO A 52 -12.45 -11.54 -9.89
CA PRO A 52 -12.77 -12.88 -9.43
C PRO A 52 -13.50 -12.82 -8.08
N LEU A 53 -14.49 -13.70 -7.90
CA LEU A 53 -15.25 -13.81 -6.65
C LEU A 53 -14.30 -14.05 -5.47
N PRO A 54 -14.58 -13.52 -4.27
CA PRO A 54 -13.76 -13.80 -3.09
C PRO A 54 -13.75 -15.31 -2.83
N ASP A 55 -12.56 -15.91 -2.90
CA ASP A 55 -12.27 -17.23 -2.33
C ASP A 55 -12.61 -17.18 -0.83
N PRO A 56 -13.04 -18.28 -0.16
CA PRO A 56 -13.27 -18.29 1.29
C PRO A 56 -12.02 -17.88 2.10
N GLU A 57 -10.85 -17.87 1.47
CA GLU A 57 -9.63 -17.20 1.94
C GLU A 57 -9.63 -15.73 1.48
N ARG A 58 -10.05 -14.82 2.36
CA ARG A 58 -10.18 -13.37 2.14
C ARG A 58 -8.87 -12.75 1.60
N MET A 59 -8.75 -12.62 0.28
CA MET A 59 -7.65 -11.90 -0.35
C MET A 59 -7.88 -10.39 -0.29
N ILE A 60 -6.95 -9.65 0.31
CA ILE A 60 -6.98 -8.19 0.25
C ILE A 60 -6.38 -7.77 -1.10
N VAL A 61 -7.18 -7.05 -1.89
CA VAL A 61 -6.78 -6.50 -3.19
C VAL A 61 -7.08 -4.99 -3.19
N GLY A 62 -6.11 -4.20 -3.64
CA GLY A 62 -6.18 -2.74 -3.69
C GLY A 62 -5.53 -2.06 -2.49
N LYS A 63 -5.66 -0.74 -2.43
CA LYS A 63 -5.11 0.07 -1.33
C LYS A 63 -5.81 -0.24 0.00
N THR A 64 -5.05 -0.39 1.07
CA THR A 64 -5.57 -0.65 2.43
C THR A 64 -4.79 0.12 3.50
N THR A 65 -5.21 -0.01 4.76
CA THR A 65 -4.49 0.53 5.93
C THR A 65 -3.92 -0.59 6.78
N GLN A 66 -2.93 -0.26 7.61
CA GLN A 66 -2.38 -1.18 8.61
C GLN A 66 -3.46 -1.70 9.56
N GLY A 67 -4.38 -0.83 10.02
CA GLY A 67 -5.48 -1.22 10.90
C GLY A 67 -6.44 -2.22 10.26
N SER A 68 -6.86 -1.99 9.00
CA SER A 68 -7.70 -2.94 8.26
C SER A 68 -6.95 -4.26 8.01
N LEU A 69 -5.68 -4.20 7.61
CA LEU A 69 -4.85 -5.39 7.39
C LEU A 69 -4.75 -6.29 8.63
N MET A 70 -4.47 -5.69 9.80
CA MET A 70 -4.34 -6.43 11.06
C MET A 70 -5.68 -7.03 11.53
N ARG A 71 -6.79 -6.35 11.27
CA ARG A 71 -8.14 -6.81 11.62
C ARG A 71 -8.59 -7.96 10.72
N ASP A 72 -8.41 -7.80 9.42
CA ASP A 72 -8.95 -8.72 8.41
C ASP A 72 -8.07 -9.97 8.25
N VAL A 73 -6.77 -9.87 8.54
CA VAL A 73 -5.83 -10.98 8.45
C VAL A 73 -4.99 -11.07 9.74
N PRO A 74 -5.49 -11.74 10.80
CA PRO A 74 -4.85 -11.81 12.11
C PRO A 74 -3.41 -12.33 12.11
N ALA A 75 -3.01 -13.10 11.10
CA ALA A 75 -1.64 -13.59 10.96
C ALA A 75 -0.60 -12.44 10.82
N PHE A 76 -0.97 -11.32 10.20
CA PHE A 76 -0.10 -10.14 10.14
C PHE A 76 0.12 -9.54 11.54
N TRP A 77 -0.91 -9.55 12.41
CA TRP A 77 -0.77 -9.06 13.77
C TRP A 77 0.22 -9.88 14.59
N THR A 78 0.19 -11.21 14.48
CA THR A 78 1.15 -12.09 15.16
C THR A 78 2.59 -11.77 14.76
N GLY A 79 2.87 -11.68 13.46
CA GLY A 79 4.21 -11.32 12.96
C GLY A 79 4.66 -9.92 13.40
N TYR A 80 3.72 -8.99 13.58
CA TYR A 80 4.01 -7.63 14.01
C TYR A 80 4.37 -7.59 15.50
N ARG A 81 3.55 -8.25 16.33
CA ARG A 81 3.68 -8.27 17.79
C ARG A 81 4.96 -8.98 18.22
N ASP A 82 5.27 -10.11 17.58
CA ASP A 82 6.36 -10.98 18.00
C ASP A 82 7.73 -10.50 17.50
N TYR A 83 7.75 -9.50 16.61
CA TYR A 83 8.97 -8.95 16.07
C TYR A 83 9.50 -7.78 16.89
N THR A 84 10.78 -7.87 17.26
CA THR A 84 11.52 -6.80 17.95
C THR A 84 12.59 -6.27 17.01
N PRO A 85 12.40 -5.09 16.41
CA PRO A 85 13.40 -4.46 15.55
C PRO A 85 14.70 -4.15 16.30
N ARG A 86 15.81 -4.12 15.56
CA ARG A 86 17.09 -3.63 16.09
C ARG A 86 17.01 -2.15 16.46
N LYS A 87 17.18 -1.85 17.76
CA LYS A 87 17.07 -0.48 18.30
C LYS A 87 18.02 0.51 17.62
N ASP A 88 19.27 0.11 17.41
CA ASP A 88 20.31 0.95 16.78
C ASP A 88 19.98 1.31 15.32
N VAL A 89 19.24 0.45 14.61
CA VAL A 89 18.81 0.68 13.23
C VAL A 89 17.56 1.56 13.21
N VAL A 90 16.59 1.28 14.09
CA VAL A 90 15.37 2.10 14.24
C VAL A 90 15.70 3.55 14.57
N GLU A 91 16.66 3.80 15.48
CA GLU A 91 17.10 5.15 15.84
C GLU A 91 17.66 5.91 14.62
N LYS A 92 18.40 5.21 13.74
CA LYS A 92 18.91 5.81 12.50
C LYS A 92 17.78 6.12 11.52
N ILE A 93 16.78 5.23 11.40
CA ILE A 93 15.58 5.46 10.56
C ILE A 93 14.77 6.65 11.10
N ALA A 94 14.62 6.78 12.43
CA ALA A 94 13.96 7.91 13.09
C ALA A 94 14.69 9.25 12.85
N ALA A 95 16.00 9.21 12.65
CA ALA A 95 16.82 10.38 12.37
C ALA A 95 16.83 10.81 10.89
N VAL A 96 16.30 10.00 9.97
CA VAL A 96 16.17 10.35 8.54
C VAL A 96 15.29 11.58 8.38
N ARG A 97 15.65 12.46 7.43
CA ARG A 97 14.93 13.70 7.11
C ARG A 97 14.65 13.82 5.63
N GLY A 98 13.53 14.47 5.31
CA GLY A 98 13.04 14.66 3.94
C GLY A 98 11.90 13.69 3.64
N GLU A 99 10.95 14.11 2.82
CA GLU A 99 9.74 13.31 2.58
C GLU A 99 10.04 12.08 1.71
N TYR A 100 9.71 10.89 2.22
CA TYR A 100 9.81 9.63 1.50
C TYR A 100 8.45 8.94 1.44
N ASP A 101 8.13 8.34 0.30
CA ASP A 101 6.98 7.45 0.18
C ASP A 101 7.44 6.00 0.24
N ILE A 102 6.79 5.21 1.09
CA ILE A 102 7.04 3.78 1.26
C ILE A 102 5.80 3.05 0.74
N LEU A 103 5.91 2.50 -0.47
CA LEU A 103 4.84 1.75 -1.10
C LEU A 103 5.08 0.25 -0.89
N VAL A 104 4.16 -0.44 -0.23
CA VAL A 104 4.27 -1.87 0.04
C VAL A 104 3.21 -2.62 -0.75
N PHE A 105 3.66 -3.49 -1.64
CA PHE A 105 2.80 -4.41 -2.38
C PHE A 105 2.90 -5.79 -1.74
N PHE A 106 1.78 -6.37 -1.35
CA PHE A 106 1.76 -7.63 -0.60
C PHE A 106 0.58 -8.52 -1.00
N GLY A 107 0.74 -9.83 -0.88
CA GLY A 107 -0.34 -10.79 -1.07
C GLY A 107 -0.68 -11.45 0.26
N THR A 108 -1.93 -11.41 0.71
CA THR A 108 -2.32 -12.08 1.98
C THR A 108 -2.17 -13.60 1.94
N TRP A 109 -2.13 -14.16 0.73
CA TRP A 109 -1.86 -15.56 0.41
C TRP A 109 -0.37 -15.92 0.36
N SER A 110 0.55 -14.94 0.44
CA SER A 110 2.00 -15.17 0.31
C SER A 110 2.66 -15.34 1.68
N PRO A 111 3.35 -16.47 1.95
CA PRO A 111 4.12 -16.67 3.18
C PRO A 111 5.20 -15.61 3.40
N GLY A 112 5.80 -15.11 2.31
CA GLY A 112 6.76 -14.00 2.39
C GLY A 112 6.09 -12.72 2.89
N SER A 113 4.86 -12.44 2.45
CA SER A 113 4.13 -11.23 2.85
C SER A 113 3.72 -11.30 4.32
N LEU A 114 3.25 -12.47 4.75
CA LEU A 114 2.94 -12.75 6.16
C LEU A 114 4.16 -12.60 7.08
N ARG A 115 5.37 -12.77 6.56
CA ARG A 115 6.60 -12.66 7.33
C ARG A 115 7.19 -11.26 7.32
N GLU A 116 7.35 -10.63 6.16
CA GLU A 116 8.16 -9.41 6.03
C GLU A 116 7.37 -8.11 6.17
N VAL A 117 6.12 -8.07 5.69
CA VAL A 117 5.28 -6.86 5.83
C VAL A 117 5.04 -6.48 7.29
N PRO A 118 4.63 -7.38 8.20
CA PRO A 118 4.41 -6.96 9.58
C PRO A 118 5.69 -6.55 10.30
N ARG A 119 6.85 -7.10 9.92
CA ARG A 119 8.16 -6.64 10.40
C ARG A 119 8.44 -5.22 9.96
N LEU A 120 8.25 -4.91 8.68
CA LEU A 120 8.38 -3.55 8.16
C LEU A 120 7.47 -2.58 8.91
N LEU A 121 6.19 -2.91 9.08
CA LEU A 121 5.24 -2.07 9.80
C LEU A 121 5.71 -1.80 11.24
N ARG A 122 6.23 -2.82 11.92
CA ARG A 122 6.77 -2.69 13.27
C ARG A 122 7.99 -1.77 13.34
N VAL A 123 8.85 -1.80 12.33
CA VAL A 123 10.01 -0.89 12.20
C VAL A 123 9.55 0.55 12.02
N LEU A 124 8.59 0.78 11.11
CA LEU A 124 8.07 2.12 10.82
C LEU A 124 7.38 2.73 12.05
N ASP A 125 6.56 1.95 12.75
CA ASP A 125 5.90 2.39 13.98
C ASP A 125 6.91 2.68 15.10
N ALA A 126 7.95 1.84 15.25
CA ALA A 126 8.99 2.05 16.25
C ALA A 126 9.87 3.27 15.95
N ALA A 127 10.10 3.57 14.66
CA ALA A 127 10.86 4.75 14.24
C ALA A 127 10.06 6.04 14.42
N TYR A 128 8.72 5.97 14.36
CA TYR A 128 7.80 7.10 14.50
C TYR A 128 8.24 8.33 13.70
N ASN A 129 8.70 8.10 12.46
CA ASN A 129 9.24 9.15 11.61
C ASN A 129 8.14 9.72 10.71
N LYS A 130 7.74 10.97 10.99
CA LYS A 130 6.69 11.69 10.23
C LYS A 130 7.06 11.95 8.77
N ASP A 131 8.35 11.90 8.43
CA ASP A 131 8.83 12.14 7.08
C ASP A 131 8.68 10.87 6.20
N LEU A 132 8.29 9.73 6.77
CA LEU A 132 8.04 8.48 6.05
C LEU A 132 6.52 8.26 5.88
N ARG A 133 6.03 8.32 4.64
CA ARG A 133 4.62 8.13 4.29
C ARG A 133 4.38 6.71 3.79
N LEU A 134 3.60 5.92 4.52
CA LEU A 134 3.29 4.53 4.17
C LEU A 134 2.03 4.43 3.29
N ALA A 135 2.10 3.61 2.23
CA ALA A 135 0.94 3.14 1.48
C ALA A 135 1.01 1.61 1.29
N LEU A 136 -0.09 0.93 1.60
CA LEU A 136 -0.21 -0.53 1.50
C LEU A 136 -1.14 -0.90 0.35
N TYR A 137 -0.69 -1.80 -0.52
CA TYR A 137 -1.43 -2.34 -1.66
C TYR A 137 -1.48 -3.87 -1.60
N GLY A 138 -2.67 -4.40 -1.37
CA GLY A 138 -2.92 -5.83 -1.50
C GLY A 138 -3.01 -6.25 -2.97
N VAL A 139 -2.45 -7.41 -3.32
CA VAL A 139 -2.52 -7.96 -4.69
C VAL A 139 -3.17 -9.33 -4.74
N ASP A 140 -3.80 -9.63 -5.88
CA ASP A 140 -4.26 -10.98 -6.21
C ASP A 140 -3.09 -11.94 -6.56
N ARG A 141 -3.40 -13.20 -6.91
CA ARG A 141 -2.38 -14.19 -7.33
C ARG A 141 -1.66 -13.84 -8.63
N SER A 142 -2.24 -12.95 -9.44
CA SER A 142 -1.62 -12.37 -10.64
C SER A 142 -0.85 -11.08 -10.33
N GLN A 143 -0.67 -10.76 -9.05
CA GLN A 143 0.07 -9.60 -8.53
C GLN A 143 -0.54 -8.27 -8.96
N LYS A 144 -1.86 -8.24 -9.18
CA LYS A 144 -2.60 -7.03 -9.53
C LYS A 144 -3.32 -6.49 -8.31
N GLU A 145 -3.24 -5.18 -8.10
CA GLU A 145 -4.02 -4.48 -7.05
C GLU A 145 -5.28 -3.79 -7.57
N GLY A 146 -5.36 -3.54 -8.89
CA GLY A 146 -6.59 -3.07 -9.55
C GLY A 146 -6.69 -1.55 -9.82
N LEU A 147 -5.80 -0.72 -9.28
CA LEU A 147 -5.68 0.71 -9.58
C LEU A 147 -4.55 1.03 -10.58
N GLY A 148 -3.76 0.03 -10.99
CA GLY A 148 -2.63 0.17 -11.92
C GLY A 148 -1.30 0.50 -11.23
N MET A 149 -1.23 0.53 -9.90
CA MET A 149 -0.02 0.82 -9.14
C MET A 149 0.97 -0.35 -9.20
N SER A 150 0.48 -1.59 -9.11
CA SER A 150 1.32 -2.78 -9.27
C SER A 150 2.03 -2.80 -10.62
N GLU A 151 1.34 -2.38 -11.67
CA GLU A 151 1.87 -2.26 -13.02
C GLU A 151 2.88 -1.12 -13.14
N ARG A 152 2.52 0.06 -12.62
CA ARG A 152 3.37 1.26 -12.65
C ARG A 152 4.75 1.00 -12.03
N PHE A 153 4.81 0.23 -10.95
CA PHE A 153 6.06 -0.09 -10.25
C PHE A 153 6.68 -1.43 -10.66
N ASP A 154 6.15 -2.08 -11.72
CA ASP A 154 6.63 -3.37 -12.23
C ASP A 154 6.76 -4.43 -11.12
N ILE A 155 5.68 -4.60 -10.36
CA ILE A 155 5.62 -5.55 -9.24
C ILE A 155 5.43 -6.96 -9.82
N ARG A 156 6.51 -7.75 -9.75
CA ARG A 156 6.55 -9.16 -10.23
C ARG A 156 6.65 -10.20 -9.12
N ARG A 157 6.85 -9.77 -7.88
CA ARG A 157 7.02 -10.63 -6.69
C ARG A 157 6.48 -9.91 -5.47
N VAL A 158 5.91 -10.67 -4.53
CA VAL A 158 5.37 -10.11 -3.28
C VAL A 158 5.90 -10.86 -2.05
N PRO A 159 6.24 -10.13 -0.97
CA PRO A 159 6.06 -8.69 -0.81
C PRO A 159 7.14 -7.90 -1.56
N THR A 160 6.80 -6.70 -2.02
CA THR A 160 7.78 -5.73 -2.54
C THR A 160 7.55 -4.39 -1.87
N THR A 161 8.59 -3.84 -1.25
CA THR A 161 8.57 -2.49 -0.67
C THR A 161 9.37 -1.57 -1.57
N VAL A 162 8.75 -0.52 -2.10
CA VAL A 162 9.38 0.50 -2.95
C VAL A 162 9.51 1.77 -2.13
N VAL A 163 10.70 2.38 -2.13
CA VAL A 163 10.96 3.65 -1.45
C VAL A 163 11.17 4.72 -2.50
N LEU A 164 10.36 5.77 -2.42
CA LEU A 164 10.42 6.93 -3.31
C LEU A 164 10.86 8.16 -2.53
N ARG A 165 11.47 9.09 -3.26
CA ARG A 165 11.68 10.47 -2.83
C ARG A 165 11.36 11.38 -4.01
N ASP A 166 10.52 12.38 -3.77
CA ASP A 166 10.06 13.30 -4.82
C ASP A 166 9.50 12.59 -6.06
N GLY A 167 8.81 11.46 -5.85
CA GLY A 167 8.25 10.60 -6.91
C GLY A 167 9.25 9.71 -7.66
N ILE A 168 10.55 9.78 -7.33
CA ILE A 168 11.62 8.97 -7.94
C ILE A 168 11.93 7.78 -7.04
N GLU A 169 12.05 6.59 -7.62
CA GLU A 169 12.43 5.38 -6.88
C GLU A 169 13.91 5.38 -6.49
N LEU A 170 14.20 5.32 -5.19
CA LEU A 170 15.56 5.19 -4.65
C LEU A 170 16.00 3.72 -4.54
N GLY A 171 15.03 2.82 -4.39
CA GLY A 171 15.24 1.39 -4.35
C GLY A 171 14.02 0.64 -3.84
N ARG A 172 14.15 -0.69 -3.84
CA ARG A 172 13.11 -1.61 -3.39
C ARG A 172 13.68 -2.82 -2.67
N ILE A 173 12.89 -3.38 -1.75
CA ILE A 173 13.13 -4.66 -1.07
C ILE A 173 12.15 -5.66 -1.67
N VAL A 174 12.66 -6.75 -2.26
CA VAL A 174 11.83 -7.74 -2.95
C VAL A 174 11.89 -9.08 -2.20
N GLU A 175 10.72 -9.60 -1.86
CA GLU A 175 10.49 -10.82 -1.10
C GLU A 175 11.20 -10.83 0.26
N THR A 176 12.35 -11.49 0.36
CA THR A 176 13.09 -11.65 1.61
C THR A 176 14.37 -10.82 1.54
N PRO A 177 14.60 -9.91 2.50
CA PRO A 177 15.83 -9.13 2.54
C PRO A 177 17.05 -10.04 2.74
N ALA A 178 18.19 -9.66 2.15
CA ALA A 178 19.45 -10.39 2.33
C ALA A 178 20.02 -10.25 3.75
N THR A 179 19.67 -9.16 4.42
CA THR A 179 19.97 -8.90 5.83
C THR A 179 18.68 -8.95 6.64
N SER A 180 18.22 -7.80 7.12
CA SER A 180 16.94 -7.65 7.79
C SER A 180 16.11 -6.54 7.13
N THR A 181 14.81 -6.53 7.38
CA THR A 181 13.90 -5.56 6.77
C THR A 181 14.29 -4.12 7.13
N GLU A 182 14.67 -3.87 8.38
CA GLU A 182 15.11 -2.56 8.86
C GLU A 182 16.47 -2.13 8.31
N GLU A 183 17.41 -3.06 8.16
CA GLU A 183 18.74 -2.75 7.62
C GLU A 183 18.67 -2.42 6.13
N GLU A 184 17.89 -3.18 5.35
CA GLU A 184 17.65 -2.87 3.94
C GLU A 184 16.88 -1.54 3.75
N LEU A 185 15.87 -1.28 4.59
CA LEU A 185 15.16 0.00 4.54
C LEU A 185 16.12 1.17 4.81
N LEU A 186 16.94 1.07 5.86
CA LEU A 186 17.91 2.11 6.19
C LEU A 186 18.92 2.34 5.05
N LYS A 187 19.43 1.27 4.42
CA LYS A 187 20.33 1.38 3.27
C LYS A 187 19.71 2.19 2.13
N ILE A 188 18.43 1.98 1.84
CA ILE A 188 17.72 2.72 0.78
C ILE A 188 17.52 4.19 1.19
N LEU A 189 17.10 4.46 2.43
CA LEU A 189 16.87 5.82 2.93
C LEU A 189 18.16 6.67 3.00
N GLN A 190 19.32 6.03 3.11
CA GLN A 190 20.63 6.70 3.14
C GLN A 190 21.22 6.95 1.74
N LYS A 191 20.59 6.48 0.66
CA LYS A 191 21.03 6.82 -0.69
C LYS A 191 20.80 8.31 -0.94
N LYS A 192 21.83 8.96 -1.48
CA LYS A 192 21.80 10.36 -1.92
C LYS A 192 21.30 10.46 -3.34
#